data_AF-A0AB38A0Z5-F1
#
_entry.id   AF-A0AB38A0Z5-F1
#
_cell.length_a   1.000
_cell.length_b   1.000
_cell.length_c   1.000
_cell.angle_alpha   90.00
_cell.angle_beta   90.00
_cell.angle_gamma   90.00
#
_symmetry.space_group_name_H-M   'P 1'
#
loop_
_entity.id
_entity.type
_entity.pdbx_description
1 polymer ?
#
loop_
_entity_poly.entity_id
_entity_poly.type
_entity_poly.pdbx_seq_one_letter_code
_entity_poly.pdbx_strand_id
1 'polypeptide(L)'
;MRNQIKQLLKKEGGFTLVELLGVIVILGLIIGISIPLIGNVIAKAEGDTTAAQEELVIDAAKMYELQTADIDADGITTTELIAAGFLESDFDGDLTVTKTTVDGKITYEVD
;
A
#
# COMPACT_ATOMS: atom_id res chain seq x y z
N MET A 1 24.67 43.85 34.25
CA MET A 1 24.03 42.65 33.68
C MET A 1 23.06 42.94 32.52
N ARG A 2 22.23 44.00 32.55
CA ARG A 2 21.26 44.32 31.45
C ARG A 2 21.87 44.59 30.06
N ASN A 3 23.12 45.06 29.99
CA ASN A 3 23.78 45.35 28.71
C ASN A 3 24.24 44.11 27.93
N GLN A 4 24.53 42.98 28.61
CA GLN A 4 24.96 41.75 27.95
C GLN A 4 23.78 41.04 27.26
N ILE A 5 22.58 41.10 27.86
CA ILE A 5 21.35 40.55 27.28
C ILE A 5 20.96 41.30 25.99
N LYS A 6 21.12 42.63 25.96
CA LYS A 6 20.87 43.45 24.76
C LYS A 6 21.85 43.19 23.61
N GLN A 7 23.07 42.74 23.91
CA GLN A 7 24.06 42.37 22.88
C GLN A 7 23.82 40.99 22.29
N LEU A 8 23.26 40.05 23.07
CA LEU A 8 22.89 38.71 22.59
C LEU A 8 21.69 38.76 21.63
N LEU A 9 20.68 39.58 21.92
CA LEU A 9 19.51 39.80 21.05
C LEU A 9 19.83 40.58 19.76
N LYS A 10 20.98 41.28 19.71
CA LYS A 10 21.44 42.02 18.52
C LYS A 10 22.29 41.17 17.56
N LYS A 11 22.52 39.89 17.87
CA LYS A 11 23.29 38.93 17.07
C LYS A 11 22.43 38.04 16.17
N GLU A 12 21.19 38.41 15.91
CA GLU A 12 20.38 37.77 14.87
C GLU A 12 20.85 38.29 13.51
N GLY A 13 21.91 37.68 12.98
CA GLY A 13 22.28 37.83 11.58
C GLY A 13 21.15 37.29 10.72
N GLY A 14 20.44 38.18 10.02
CA GLY A 14 19.38 37.79 9.11
C GLY A 14 19.90 36.89 7.99
N PHE A 15 19.12 35.88 7.64
CA PHE A 15 19.40 34.98 6.52
C PHE A 15 19.46 35.79 5.21
N THR A 16 20.51 35.61 4.41
CA THR A 16 20.61 36.32 3.13
C THR A 16 19.82 35.59 2.05
N LEU A 17 19.30 36.33 1.07
CA LEU A 17 18.58 35.72 -0.07
C LEU A 17 19.47 34.75 -0.86
N VAL A 18 20.78 34.99 -0.89
CA VAL A 18 21.75 34.14 -1.59
C VAL A 18 21.89 32.78 -0.89
N GLU A 19 21.92 32.76 0.44
CA GLU A 19 21.94 31.51 1.21
C GLU A 19 20.64 30.71 1.00
N LEU A 20 19.49 31.39 0.98
CA LEU A 20 18.20 30.74 0.72
C LEU A 20 18.15 30.15 -0.70
N LEU A 21 18.66 30.89 -1.69
CA LEU A 21 18.73 30.45 -3.08
C LEU A 21 19.57 29.18 -3.23
N GLY A 22 20.73 29.10 -2.57
CA GLY A 22 21.58 27.91 -2.60
C GLY A 22 20.87 26.65 -2.08
N VAL A 23 20.08 26.77 -1.01
CA VAL A 23 19.31 25.65 -0.45
C VAL A 23 18.24 25.17 -1.44
N ILE A 24 17.50 26.09 -2.06
CA ILE A 24 16.44 25.74 -3.02
C ILE A 24 17.02 25.02 -4.25
N VAL A 25 18.20 25.44 -4.74
CA VAL A 25 18.89 24.77 -5.85
C VAL A 25 19.20 23.32 -5.51
N ILE A 26 19.77 23.07 -4.32
CA ILE A 26 20.10 21.70 -3.89
C ILE A 26 18.82 20.87 -3.70
N LEU A 27 17.77 21.43 -3.08
CA LEU A 27 16.48 20.75 -2.94
C LEU A 27 15.86 20.40 -4.30
N GLY A 28 15.94 21.30 -5.28
CA GLY A 28 15.45 21.05 -6.63
C GLY A 28 16.17 19.88 -7.33
N LEU A 29 17.49 19.79 -7.17
CA LEU A 29 18.28 18.68 -7.71
C LEU A 29 17.91 17.34 -7.06
N ILE A 30 17.71 17.32 -5.75
CA ILE A 30 17.30 16.11 -5.02
C ILE A 30 15.90 15.69 -5.47
N ILE A 31 14.93 16.61 -5.45
CA ILE A 31 13.54 16.34 -5.82
C ILE A 31 13.44 15.79 -7.26
N GLY A 32 14.22 16.33 -8.19
CA GLY A 32 14.22 15.89 -9.58
C GLY A 32 14.53 14.40 -9.77
N ILE A 33 15.42 13.84 -8.94
CA ILE A 33 15.77 12.40 -8.97
C ILE A 33 14.82 11.60 -8.06
N SER A 34 14.42 12.17 -6.93
CA SER A 34 13.64 11.46 -5.91
C SER A 34 12.20 11.14 -6.33
N ILE A 35 11.52 12.02 -7.07
CA ILE A 35 10.11 11.80 -7.47
C ILE A 35 9.91 10.49 -8.25
N PRO A 36 10.60 10.24 -9.39
CA PRO A 36 10.37 9.01 -10.16
C PRO A 36 10.79 7.75 -9.39
N LEU A 37 11.84 7.84 -8.56
CA LEU A 37 12.29 6.70 -7.75
C LEU A 37 11.23 6.30 -6.71
N ILE A 38 10.68 7.28 -5.99
CA ILE A 38 9.61 7.03 -5.01
C ILE A 38 8.34 6.52 -5.71
N GLY A 39 7.98 7.09 -6.86
CA GLY A 39 6.85 6.62 -7.65
C GLY A 39 6.96 5.14 -8.04
N ASN A 40 8.13 4.70 -8.50
CA ASN A 40 8.35 3.28 -8.84
C ASN A 40 8.28 2.37 -7.61
N VAL A 41 8.76 2.82 -6.45
CA VAL A 41 8.66 2.05 -5.20
C VAL A 41 7.21 1.91 -4.76
N ILE A 42 6.42 2.98 -4.84
CA ILE A 42 4.98 2.95 -4.50
C ILE A 42 4.23 2.03 -5.45
N ALA A 43 4.40 2.18 -6.77
CA ALA A 43 3.72 1.34 -7.75
C ALA A 43 4.04 -0.15 -7.57
N LYS A 44 5.28 -0.47 -7.20
CA LYS A 44 5.66 -1.84 -6.85
C LYS A 44 4.98 -2.31 -5.56
N ALA A 45 4.99 -1.49 -4.51
CA ALA A 45 4.35 -1.84 -3.24
C ALA A 45 2.84 -2.03 -3.39
N GLU A 46 2.17 -1.22 -4.21
CA GLU A 46 0.77 -1.39 -4.57
C GLU A 46 0.54 -2.73 -5.27
N GLY A 47 1.32 -3.05 -6.32
CA GLY A 47 1.20 -4.34 -7.01
C GLY A 47 1.48 -5.54 -6.12
N ASP A 48 2.52 -5.47 -5.27
CA ASP A 48 2.86 -6.52 -4.30
C ASP A 48 1.72 -6.69 -3.27
N THR A 49 1.05 -5.60 -2.87
CA THR A 49 -0.09 -5.64 -1.93
C THR A 49 -1.32 -6.26 -2.58
N THR A 50 -1.66 -5.88 -3.81
CA THR A 50 -2.78 -6.47 -4.56
C THR A 50 -2.59 -7.98 -4.74
N ALA A 51 -1.39 -8.41 -5.16
CA ALA A 51 -1.10 -9.84 -5.30
C ALA A 51 -1.22 -10.60 -3.96
N ALA A 52 -0.77 -10.00 -2.86
CA ALA A 52 -0.94 -10.59 -1.53
C ALA A 52 -2.41 -10.65 -1.10
N GLN A 53 -3.22 -9.63 -1.42
CA GLN A 53 -4.65 -9.63 -1.15
C GLN A 53 -5.39 -10.72 -1.94
N GLU A 54 -5.08 -10.89 -3.23
CA GLU A 54 -5.63 -11.98 -4.05
C GLU A 54 -5.30 -13.36 -3.44
N GLU A 55 -4.05 -13.58 -3.01
CA GLU A 55 -3.64 -14.83 -2.37
C GLU A 55 -4.39 -15.08 -1.05
N LEU A 56 -4.60 -14.04 -0.24
CA LEU A 56 -5.39 -14.14 0.99
C LEU A 56 -6.83 -14.56 0.73
N VAL A 57 -7.48 -13.98 -0.29
CA VAL A 57 -8.87 -14.34 -0.64
C VAL A 57 -8.95 -15.76 -1.21
N ILE A 58 -8.00 -16.17 -2.05
CA ILE A 58 -7.91 -17.55 -2.53
C ILE A 58 -7.80 -18.53 -1.35
N ASP A 59 -6.94 -18.23 -0.38
CA ASP A 59 -6.74 -19.12 0.76
C ASP A 59 -7.96 -19.17 1.69
N ALA A 60 -8.67 -18.05 1.85
CA ALA A 60 -9.98 -18.02 2.51
C ALA A 60 -11.00 -18.90 1.78
N ALA A 61 -11.07 -18.82 0.45
CA ALA A 61 -11.95 -19.62 -0.38
C ALA A 61 -11.63 -21.12 -0.29
N LYS A 62 -10.35 -21.51 -0.37
CA LYS A 62 -9.93 -22.91 -0.14
C LYS A 62 -10.34 -23.40 1.24
N MET A 63 -10.18 -22.57 2.27
CA MET A 63 -10.55 -22.94 3.63
C MET A 63 -12.06 -23.12 3.78
N TYR A 64 -12.86 -22.24 3.18
CA TYR A 64 -14.30 -22.37 3.08
C TYR A 64 -14.71 -23.69 2.41
N GLU A 65 -14.05 -24.04 1.30
CA GLU A 65 -14.35 -25.26 0.56
C GLU A 65 -14.13 -26.53 1.39
N LEU A 66 -13.05 -26.55 2.18
CA LEU A 66 -12.69 -27.68 3.03
C LEU A 66 -13.63 -27.85 4.23
N GLN A 67 -14.21 -26.76 4.75
CA GLN A 67 -14.96 -26.77 6.01
C GLN A 67 -16.48 -26.67 5.84
N THR A 68 -16.95 -26.02 4.78
CA THR A 68 -18.35 -25.61 4.65
C THR A 68 -19.02 -26.25 3.44
N ALA A 69 -18.62 -25.90 2.23
CA ALA A 69 -19.27 -26.38 1.01
C ALA A 69 -18.36 -26.24 -0.22
N ASP A 70 -18.57 -27.11 -1.22
CA ASP A 70 -17.86 -27.00 -2.50
C ASP A 70 -18.15 -25.64 -3.17
N ILE A 71 -17.13 -25.05 -3.78
CA ILE A 71 -17.27 -23.81 -4.57
C ILE A 71 -17.71 -24.22 -5.98
N ASP A 72 -18.85 -23.69 -6.41
CA ASP A 72 -19.40 -23.97 -7.73
C ASP A 72 -18.76 -23.10 -8.83
N ALA A 73 -19.31 -23.18 -10.04
CA ALA A 73 -18.79 -22.46 -11.20
C ALA A 73 -19.06 -20.94 -11.15
N ASP A 74 -20.04 -20.50 -10.36
CA ASP A 74 -20.36 -19.08 -10.19
C ASP A 74 -19.39 -18.41 -9.21
N GLY A 75 -18.62 -19.22 -8.46
CA GLY A 75 -17.56 -18.77 -7.57
C GLY A 75 -18.09 -18.37 -6.19
N ILE A 76 -17.19 -17.84 -5.37
CA ILE A 76 -17.52 -17.29 -4.05
C ILE A 76 -16.96 -15.89 -3.90
N THR A 77 -17.81 -14.96 -3.47
CA THR A 77 -17.44 -13.56 -3.29
C THR A 77 -16.78 -13.32 -1.94
N THR A 78 -15.95 -12.28 -1.86
CA THR A 78 -15.40 -11.75 -0.59
C THR A 78 -16.48 -11.47 0.45
N THR A 79 -17.65 -10.96 0.04
CA THR A 79 -18.78 -10.72 0.95
C THR A 79 -19.28 -12.01 1.59
N GLU A 80 -19.40 -13.08 0.82
CA GLU A 80 -19.81 -14.40 1.32
C GLU A 80 -18.75 -15.01 2.23
N LEU A 81 -17.46 -14.84 1.90
CA LEU A 81 -16.35 -15.30 2.75
C LEU A 81 -16.32 -14.56 4.10
N ILE A 82 -16.60 -13.27 4.11
CA ILE A 82 -16.72 -12.48 5.35
C ILE A 82 -17.91 -12.97 6.17
N ALA A 83 -19.08 -13.15 5.53
CA ALA A 83 -20.29 -13.64 6.21
C ALA A 83 -20.10 -15.06 6.78
N ALA A 84 -19.33 -15.90 6.09
CA ALA A 84 -18.97 -17.24 6.54
C ALA A 84 -17.83 -17.27 7.58
N GLY A 85 -17.16 -16.15 7.83
CA GLY A 85 -16.10 -16.01 8.84
C GLY A 85 -14.72 -16.49 8.40
N PHE A 86 -14.48 -16.61 7.10
CA PHE A 86 -13.19 -17.02 6.53
C PHE A 86 -12.33 -15.84 6.07
N LEU A 87 -12.89 -14.63 6.01
CA LEU A 87 -12.20 -13.40 5.65
C LEU A 87 -12.54 -12.28 6.65
N GLU A 88 -11.59 -11.39 6.90
CA GLU A 88 -11.73 -10.30 7.86
C GLU A 88 -12.77 -9.27 7.40
N SER A 89 -13.55 -8.73 8.34
CA SER A 89 -14.63 -7.78 8.03
C SER A 89 -14.15 -6.41 7.54
N ASP A 90 -12.87 -6.10 7.71
CA ASP A 90 -12.24 -4.87 7.25
C ASP A 90 -11.57 -5.01 5.87
N PHE A 91 -11.69 -6.19 5.24
CA PHE A 91 -11.20 -6.38 3.88
C PHE A 91 -11.98 -5.49 2.91
N ASP A 92 -11.28 -4.55 2.30
CA ASP A 92 -11.80 -3.59 1.34
C ASP A 92 -11.40 -4.02 -0.07
N GLY A 93 -12.16 -4.95 -0.64
CA GLY A 93 -11.96 -5.47 -1.98
C GLY A 93 -13.15 -6.31 -2.40
N ASP A 94 -13.73 -6.01 -3.57
CA ASP A 94 -14.84 -6.77 -4.15
C ASP A 94 -14.27 -7.75 -5.17
N LEU A 95 -13.79 -8.87 -4.65
CA LEU A 95 -13.19 -9.96 -5.44
C LEU A 95 -14.10 -11.19 -5.39
N THR A 96 -14.08 -11.98 -6.46
CA THR A 96 -14.68 -13.31 -6.50
C THR A 96 -13.57 -14.33 -6.70
N VAL A 97 -13.74 -15.53 -6.13
CA VAL A 97 -12.84 -16.65 -6.36
C VAL A 97 -13.59 -17.72 -7.12
N THR A 98 -13.10 -18.03 -8.31
CA THR A 98 -13.67 -19.10 -9.14
C THR A 98 -12.79 -20.34 -9.09
N LYS A 99 -13.43 -21.51 -9.12
CA LYS A 99 -12.76 -22.81 -9.12
C LYS A 99 -12.90 -23.45 -10.49
N THR A 100 -11.78 -23.70 -11.15
CA THR A 100 -11.75 -24.44 -12.43
C THR A 100 -11.01 -25.76 -12.27
N THR A 101 -11.59 -26.83 -12.81
CA THR A 101 -10.92 -28.14 -12.90
C THR A 101 -10.59 -28.46 -14.35
N VAL A 102 -9.30 -28.50 -14.68
CA VAL A 102 -8.81 -28.93 -16.01
C VAL A 102 -7.92 -30.15 -15.82
N ASP A 103 -8.23 -31.24 -16.52
CA ASP A 103 -7.47 -32.50 -16.48
C ASP A 103 -7.22 -33.07 -15.06
N GLY A 104 -8.19 -32.87 -14.16
CA GLY A 104 -8.10 -33.31 -12.76
C GLY A 104 -7.24 -32.41 -11.86
N LYS A 105 -6.73 -31.29 -12.38
CA LYS A 105 -6.06 -30.25 -11.59
C LYS A 105 -7.05 -29.14 -11.25
N ILE A 106 -7.15 -28.83 -9.97
CA ILE A 106 -7.95 -27.70 -9.46
C ILE A 106 -7.08 -26.44 -9.49
N THR A 107 -7.61 -25.37 -10.06
CA THR A 107 -7.03 -24.02 -10.06
C THR A 107 -8.06 -23.06 -9.48
N TYR A 108 -7.61 -22.16 -8.62
CA TYR A 108 -8.41 -21.03 -8.12
C TYR A 108 -7.92 -19.76 -8.79
N GLU A 109 -8.84 -18.95 -9.30
CA GLU A 109 -8.55 -17.68 -9.94
C GLU A 109 -9.39 -16.58 -9.28
N VAL A 110 -8.81 -15.38 -9.21
CA VAL A 110 -9.46 -14.17 -8.71
C VAL A 110 -9.69 -13.24 -9.89
N ASP A 111 -10.90 -12.69 -9.98
CA ASP A 111 -11.34 -11.73 -10.99
C ASP A 111 -11.25 -10.26 -10.57
#